data_AF-A0A1R3XHU0-F1
#
_entry.id   AF-A0A1R3XHU0-F1
#
_cell.length_a   1.000
_cell.length_b   1.000
_cell.length_c   1.000
_cell.angle_alpha   90.00
_cell.angle_beta   90.00
_cell.angle_gamma   90.00
#
_symmetry.space_group_name_H-M   'P 1'
#
loop_
_entity.id
_entity.type
_entity.pdbx_description
1 polymer ?
#
loop_
_entity_poly.entity_id
_entity_poly.type
_entity_poly.pdbx_seq_one_letter_code
_entity_poly.pdbx_strand_id
1 'polypeptide(L)'
;MKAQHLEPAQPTLSGVGELDRQAVTAVMAQLVDAFAHRDSALLDGIFAEDVDWFTGLGSAVRGRAAVIQHFHQHFLRPDFPRTAVTSGADWLVHRLDEDRVVVLAPLQVVGSVRPTSTDRDTRSVHVLSRLASGAWCITLQLFHSPLRISDSVHTGGAAVQRLSPDALSANRPELLSGPRIDLSDSRSVDESDG
;
A
#
# COMPACT_ATOMS: atom_id res chain seq x y z
N MET A 1 -22.46 -27.39 -27.00
CA MET A 1 -22.20 -26.04 -26.45
C MET A 1 -20.69 -25.85 -26.36
N LYS A 2 -20.11 -24.94 -27.14
CA LYS A 2 -18.67 -24.62 -27.07
C LYS A 2 -18.46 -23.60 -25.94
N ALA A 3 -17.63 -23.94 -24.95
CA ALA A 3 -17.21 -23.00 -23.92
C ALA A 3 -16.40 -21.88 -24.59
N GLN A 4 -16.88 -20.64 -24.48
CA GLN A 4 -16.13 -19.47 -24.85
C GLN A 4 -14.99 -19.33 -23.83
N HIS A 5 -13.76 -19.52 -24.30
CA HIS A 5 -12.56 -19.18 -23.56
C HIS A 5 -12.55 -17.66 -23.44
N LEU A 6 -13.03 -17.11 -22.31
CA LEU A 6 -12.79 -15.71 -22.00
C LEU A 6 -11.29 -15.56 -21.76
N GLU A 7 -10.58 -14.95 -22.70
CA GLU A 7 -9.25 -14.43 -22.40
C GLU A 7 -9.37 -13.43 -21.23
N PRO A 8 -8.45 -13.48 -20.25
CA PRO A 8 -8.42 -12.46 -19.21
C PRO A 8 -8.20 -11.10 -19.89
N ALA A 9 -9.09 -10.14 -19.60
CA ALA A 9 -8.96 -8.79 -20.14
C ALA A 9 -7.56 -8.26 -19.80
N GLN A 10 -6.91 -7.58 -20.73
CA GLN A 10 -5.66 -6.90 -20.44
C GLN A 10 -5.97 -5.59 -19.72
N PRO A 11 -5.14 -5.17 -18.75
CA PRO A 11 -5.32 -3.87 -18.11
C PRO A 11 -5.33 -2.76 -19.15
N THR A 12 -6.14 -1.72 -18.90
CA THR A 12 -6.21 -0.54 -19.79
C THR A 12 -5.09 0.43 -19.40
N LEU A 13 -4.10 0.58 -20.29
CA LEU A 13 -2.81 1.23 -20.02
C LEU A 13 -2.57 2.39 -21.00
N SER A 14 -3.22 3.53 -20.78
CA SER A 14 -3.07 4.69 -21.66
C SER A 14 -1.75 5.42 -21.40
N GLY A 15 -0.92 5.59 -22.45
CA GLY A 15 0.30 6.41 -22.39
C GLY A 15 1.57 5.70 -21.88
N VAL A 16 1.53 4.39 -21.65
CA VAL A 16 2.70 3.56 -21.29
C VAL A 16 3.15 2.77 -22.52
N GLY A 17 4.45 2.81 -22.84
CA GLY A 17 5.01 2.02 -23.94
C GLY A 17 4.93 0.52 -23.67
N GLU A 18 4.88 -0.30 -24.74
CA GLU A 18 4.68 -1.75 -24.64
C GLU A 18 5.64 -2.45 -23.67
N LEU A 19 6.93 -2.12 -23.76
CA LEU A 19 7.98 -2.74 -22.95
C LEU A 19 7.83 -2.38 -21.47
N ASP A 20 7.53 -1.12 -21.16
CA ASP A 20 7.28 -0.68 -19.78
C ASP A 20 6.02 -1.33 -19.21
N ARG A 21 4.99 -1.48 -20.04
CA ARG A 21 3.75 -2.16 -19.70
C ARG A 21 3.98 -3.62 -19.34
N GLN A 22 4.80 -4.33 -20.12
CA GLN A 22 5.17 -5.72 -19.81
C GLN A 22 5.96 -5.80 -18.49
N ALA A 23 6.91 -4.91 -18.28
CA ALA A 23 7.71 -4.87 -17.05
C ALA A 23 6.87 -4.58 -15.80
N VAL A 24 5.98 -3.58 -15.87
CA VAL A 24 5.04 -3.25 -14.78
C VAL A 24 4.09 -4.43 -14.50
N THR A 25 3.60 -5.07 -15.55
CA THR A 25 2.72 -6.25 -15.40
C THR A 25 3.47 -7.41 -14.72
N ALA A 26 4.73 -7.64 -15.06
CA ALA A 26 5.55 -8.69 -14.43
C ALA A 26 5.78 -8.42 -12.94
N VAL A 27 6.10 -7.18 -12.55
CA VAL A 27 6.26 -6.78 -11.14
C VAL A 27 4.97 -7.04 -10.36
N MET A 28 3.82 -6.63 -10.91
CA MET A 28 2.52 -6.80 -10.26
C MET A 28 2.08 -8.27 -10.22
N ALA A 29 2.40 -9.07 -11.23
CA ALA A 29 2.13 -10.51 -11.24
C ALA A 29 2.95 -11.24 -10.16
N GLN A 30 4.23 -10.90 -10.02
CA GLN A 30 5.08 -11.45 -8.96
C GLN A 30 4.58 -11.07 -7.56
N LEU A 31 4.07 -9.84 -7.38
CA LEU A 31 3.38 -9.45 -6.15
C LEU A 31 2.17 -10.35 -5.87
N VAL A 32 1.32 -10.62 -6.87
CA VAL A 32 0.15 -11.50 -6.73
C VAL A 32 0.61 -12.92 -6.34
N ASP A 33 1.65 -13.44 -6.99
CA ASP A 33 2.17 -14.77 -6.71
C ASP A 33 2.72 -14.90 -5.29
N ALA A 34 3.40 -13.87 -4.77
CA ALA A 34 3.89 -13.85 -3.40
C ALA A 34 2.75 -14.03 -2.38
N PHE A 35 1.62 -13.35 -2.58
CA PHE A 35 0.45 -13.48 -1.71
C PHE A 35 -0.28 -14.82 -1.91
N ALA A 36 -0.40 -15.29 -3.15
CA ALA A 36 -1.05 -16.55 -3.47
C ALA A 36 -0.33 -17.75 -2.84
N HIS A 37 1.00 -17.74 -2.87
CA HIS A 37 1.85 -18.82 -2.35
C HIS A 37 2.29 -18.60 -0.90
N ARG A 38 1.97 -17.44 -0.30
CA ARG A 38 2.44 -17.03 1.04
C ARG A 38 3.96 -17.07 1.14
N ASP A 39 4.62 -16.66 0.07
CA ASP A 39 6.08 -16.69 -0.05
C ASP A 39 6.61 -15.25 -0.11
N SER A 40 7.19 -14.81 1.01
CA SER A 40 7.80 -13.49 1.12
C SER A 40 9.10 -13.36 0.32
N ALA A 41 9.75 -14.47 -0.05
CA ALA A 41 10.96 -14.43 -0.86
C ALA A 41 10.67 -13.92 -2.28
N LEU A 42 9.45 -14.17 -2.79
CA LEU A 42 8.99 -13.63 -4.07
C LEU A 42 8.83 -12.09 -4.05
N LEU A 43 8.85 -11.46 -2.88
CA LEU A 43 8.83 -9.99 -2.77
C LEU A 43 10.22 -9.36 -2.91
N ASP A 44 11.28 -10.16 -2.91
CA ASP A 44 12.62 -9.66 -3.18
C ASP A 44 12.75 -9.24 -4.65
N GLY A 45 13.44 -8.12 -4.87
CA GLY A 45 13.61 -7.55 -6.21
C GLY A 45 12.44 -6.74 -6.77
N ILE A 46 11.20 -6.93 -6.28
CA ILE A 46 10.05 -6.11 -6.73
C ILE A 46 9.85 -4.83 -5.91
N PHE A 47 10.37 -4.77 -4.69
CA PHE A 47 10.37 -3.54 -3.88
C PHE A 47 11.68 -2.76 -4.03
N ALA A 48 11.56 -1.44 -4.11
CA ALA A 48 12.70 -0.54 -3.97
C ALA A 48 13.33 -0.69 -2.58
N GLU A 49 14.63 -0.43 -2.47
CA GLU A 49 15.35 -0.55 -1.19
C GLU A 49 14.75 0.34 -0.10
N ASP A 50 14.25 1.51 -0.48
CA ASP A 50 13.66 2.54 0.37
C ASP A 50 12.12 2.62 0.32
N VAL A 51 11.45 1.56 -0.17
CA VAL A 51 9.98 1.53 -0.33
C VAL A 51 9.22 2.03 0.90
N ASP A 52 8.18 2.82 0.68
CA ASP A 52 7.19 3.16 1.71
C ASP A 52 5.94 2.28 1.57
N TRP A 53 5.68 1.46 2.58
CA TRP A 53 4.56 0.53 2.60
C TRP A 53 3.54 0.89 3.69
N PHE A 54 2.27 1.01 3.32
CA PHE A 54 1.20 1.40 4.23
C PHE A 54 0.15 0.29 4.34
N THR A 55 -0.06 -0.17 5.58
CA THR A 55 -1.17 -1.06 5.93
C THR A 55 -2.51 -0.37 5.66
N GLY A 56 -3.57 -1.17 5.45
CA GLY A 56 -4.94 -0.66 5.40
C GLY A 56 -5.46 -0.03 6.70
N LEU A 57 -4.67 -0.07 7.78
CA LEU A 57 -4.97 0.53 9.08
C LEU A 57 -4.14 1.80 9.35
N GLY A 58 -3.36 2.28 8.38
CA GLY A 58 -2.60 3.52 8.47
C GLY A 58 -1.22 3.41 9.15
N SER A 59 -0.79 2.21 9.55
CA SER A 59 0.61 1.98 9.94
C SER A 59 1.52 1.90 8.71
N ALA A 60 2.74 2.42 8.83
CA ALA A 60 3.75 2.43 7.78
C ALA A 60 4.96 1.55 8.14
N VAL A 61 5.52 0.88 7.12
CA VAL A 61 6.79 0.14 7.17
C VAL A 61 7.67 0.69 6.05
N ARG A 62 8.92 1.04 6.35
CA ARG A 62 9.85 1.61 5.37
C ARG A 62 11.02 0.66 5.12
N GLY A 63 11.38 0.53 3.85
CA GLY A 63 12.52 -0.22 3.35
C GLY A 63 12.23 -1.68 3.04
N ARG A 64 12.84 -2.20 1.96
CA ARG A 64 12.56 -3.53 1.41
C ARG A 64 12.68 -4.63 2.47
N ALA A 65 13.78 -4.65 3.21
CA ALA A 65 14.05 -5.70 4.20
C ALA A 65 12.97 -5.75 5.30
N ALA A 66 12.53 -4.59 5.79
CA ALA A 66 11.50 -4.49 6.81
C ALA A 66 10.14 -4.93 6.28
N VAL A 67 9.79 -4.54 5.05
CA VAL A 67 8.54 -4.95 4.39
C VAL A 67 8.52 -6.46 4.15
N ILE A 68 9.61 -7.06 3.65
CA ILE A 68 9.70 -8.51 3.44
C ILE A 68 9.60 -9.25 4.77
N GLN A 69 10.31 -8.79 5.80
CA GLN A 69 10.22 -9.37 7.13
C GLN A 69 8.80 -9.28 7.69
N HIS A 70 8.11 -8.16 7.49
CA HIS A 70 6.72 -7.99 7.89
C HIS A 70 5.82 -9.03 7.21
N PHE A 71 5.91 -9.18 5.89
CA PHE A 71 5.14 -10.19 5.16
C PHE A 71 5.49 -11.62 5.56
N HIS A 72 6.76 -11.92 5.80
CA HIS A 72 7.18 -13.23 6.29
C HIS A 72 6.46 -13.60 7.59
N GLN A 73 6.46 -12.69 8.58
CA GLN A 73 5.75 -12.91 9.84
C GLN A 73 4.24 -13.04 9.63
N HIS A 74 3.66 -12.25 8.73
CA HIS A 74 2.23 -12.32 8.42
C HIS A 74 1.83 -13.63 7.74
N PHE A 75 2.60 -14.10 6.76
CA PHE A 75 2.33 -15.33 6.01
C PHE A 75 2.42 -16.60 6.86
N LEU A 76 3.22 -16.58 7.94
CA LEU A 76 3.30 -17.68 8.90
C LEU A 76 2.09 -17.77 9.83
N ARG A 77 1.25 -16.73 9.92
CA ARG A 77 0.13 -16.74 10.86
C ARG A 77 -0.97 -17.70 10.39
N PRO A 78 -1.50 -18.58 11.27
CA PRO A 78 -2.59 -19.50 10.92
C PRO A 78 -3.87 -18.78 10.49
N ASP A 79 -4.10 -17.58 11.02
CA ASP A 79 -5.24 -16.72 10.73
C ASP A 79 -5.02 -15.80 9.52
N PHE A 80 -3.85 -15.88 8.87
CA PHE A 80 -3.62 -15.10 7.65
C PHE A 80 -4.64 -15.57 6.60
N PRO A 81 -5.54 -14.68 6.15
CA PRO A 81 -6.55 -15.05 5.18
C PRO A 81 -5.87 -15.58 3.92
N ARG A 82 -6.56 -16.39 3.13
CA ARG A 82 -6.13 -16.64 1.75
C ARG A 82 -6.40 -15.35 0.96
N THR A 83 -5.61 -14.32 1.20
CA THR A 83 -5.63 -13.08 0.43
C THR A 83 -5.37 -13.42 -1.02
N ALA A 84 -6.32 -13.15 -1.90
CA ALA A 84 -6.16 -13.34 -3.33
C ALA A 84 -6.19 -11.96 -3.97
N VAL A 85 -5.02 -11.40 -4.28
CA VAL A 85 -4.97 -10.23 -5.17
C VAL A 85 -5.58 -10.69 -6.49
N THR A 86 -6.81 -10.24 -6.78
CA THR A 86 -7.49 -10.60 -8.02
C THR A 86 -6.74 -10.01 -9.20
N SER A 87 -6.64 -10.82 -10.26
CA SER A 87 -5.69 -10.66 -11.37
C SER A 87 -5.87 -9.36 -12.18
N GLY A 88 -4.86 -9.05 -12.98
CA GLY A 88 -4.65 -7.75 -13.60
C GLY A 88 -5.60 -7.28 -14.70
N ALA A 89 -6.72 -7.94 -14.92
CA ALA A 89 -7.74 -7.49 -15.87
C ALA A 89 -8.33 -6.12 -15.54
N ASP A 90 -8.41 -5.81 -14.25
CA ASP A 90 -9.00 -4.57 -13.74
C ASP A 90 -7.94 -3.57 -13.24
N TRP A 91 -6.65 -3.79 -13.52
CA TRP A 91 -5.63 -2.80 -13.14
C TRP A 91 -5.73 -1.58 -14.05
N LEU A 92 -5.79 -0.40 -13.43
CA LEU A 92 -5.62 0.86 -14.12
C LEU A 92 -4.18 1.30 -13.92
N VAL A 93 -3.47 1.58 -15.00
CA VAL A 93 -2.12 2.15 -14.89
C VAL A 93 -2.05 3.47 -15.61
N HIS A 94 -1.52 4.45 -14.88
CA HIS A 94 -1.32 5.79 -15.35
C HIS A 94 0.16 6.12 -15.32
N ARG A 95 0.68 6.61 -16.43
CA ARG A 95 2.02 7.19 -16.47
C ARG A 95 2.03 8.50 -15.69
N LEU A 96 2.98 8.64 -14.77
CA LEU A 96 3.27 9.93 -14.13
C LEU A 96 4.34 10.68 -14.93
N ASP A 97 5.41 9.96 -15.31
CA ASP A 97 6.49 10.42 -16.18
C ASP A 97 7.21 9.22 -16.82
N GLU A 98 8.38 9.43 -17.43
CA GLU A 98 9.16 8.40 -18.14
C GLU A 98 9.60 7.23 -17.24
N ASP A 99 9.80 7.51 -15.95
CA ASP A 99 10.36 6.57 -14.98
C ASP A 99 9.37 6.19 -13.89
N ARG A 100 8.14 6.72 -13.91
CA ARG A 100 7.15 6.46 -12.85
C ARG A 100 5.77 6.19 -13.39
N VAL A 101 5.11 5.20 -12.79
CA VAL A 101 3.71 4.86 -13.04
C VAL A 101 2.96 4.67 -11.73
N VAL A 102 1.66 4.90 -11.77
CA VAL A 102 0.72 4.51 -10.71
C VAL A 102 -0.12 3.36 -11.21
N VAL A 103 -0.20 2.29 -10.44
CA VAL A 103 -1.10 1.15 -10.64
C VAL A 103 -2.18 1.21 -9.57
N LEU A 104 -3.43 1.33 -10.00
CA LEU A 104 -4.60 1.14 -9.16
C LEU A 104 -5.09 -0.29 -9.38
N ALA A 105 -5.05 -1.11 -8.33
CA ALA A 105 -5.39 -2.52 -8.41
C ALA A 105 -6.48 -2.88 -7.39
N PRO A 106 -7.56 -3.57 -7.81
CA PRO A 106 -8.46 -4.26 -6.89
C PRO A 106 -7.69 -5.26 -6.04
N LEU A 107 -8.04 -5.34 -4.76
CA LEU A 107 -7.56 -6.36 -3.84
C LEU A 107 -8.74 -7.07 -3.21
N GLN A 108 -8.82 -8.39 -3.39
CA GLN A 108 -9.81 -9.22 -2.72
C GLN A 108 -9.15 -10.03 -1.60
N VAL A 109 -9.54 -9.78 -0.36
CA VAL A 109 -9.02 -10.57 0.77
C VAL A 109 -10.01 -11.70 1.08
N VAL A 110 -9.76 -12.88 0.51
CA VAL A 110 -10.63 -14.05 0.71
C VAL A 110 -10.29 -14.76 2.03
N GLY A 111 -11.32 -15.14 2.79
CA GLY A 111 -11.14 -15.97 4.00
C GLY A 111 -10.90 -15.22 5.31
N SER A 112 -11.28 -13.94 5.43
CA SER A 112 -11.38 -13.30 6.74
C SER A 112 -12.52 -13.96 7.53
N VAL A 113 -12.18 -14.74 8.57
CA VAL A 113 -13.12 -15.39 9.49
C VAL A 113 -13.71 -14.36 10.45
N ARG A 114 -14.44 -13.37 9.93
CA ARG A 114 -15.37 -12.57 10.73
C ARG A 114 -16.79 -12.92 10.31
N PRO A 115 -17.70 -13.25 11.24
CA PRO A 115 -19.04 -13.76 10.94
C PRO A 115 -19.96 -12.72 10.26
N THR A 116 -19.48 -11.53 9.95
CA THR A 116 -20.24 -10.43 9.35
C THR A 116 -19.32 -9.56 8.48
N SER A 117 -18.92 -10.00 7.29
CA SER A 117 -18.63 -9.05 6.20
C SER A 117 -18.40 -9.76 4.89
N THR A 118 -19.27 -9.43 3.94
CA THR A 118 -19.04 -9.34 2.49
C THR A 118 -17.58 -9.07 2.12
N ASP A 119 -17.16 -9.65 0.98
CA ASP A 119 -15.96 -9.27 0.24
C ASP A 119 -15.61 -7.80 0.46
N ARG A 120 -14.49 -7.55 1.16
CA ARG A 120 -14.00 -6.19 1.28
C ARG A 120 -13.43 -5.81 -0.07
N ASP A 121 -14.15 -4.95 -0.78
CA ASP A 121 -13.66 -4.23 -1.96
C ASP A 121 -12.51 -3.32 -1.52
N THR A 122 -11.34 -3.92 -1.35
CA THR A 122 -10.13 -3.24 -0.95
C THR A 122 -9.48 -2.78 -2.24
N ARG A 123 -9.05 -1.52 -2.28
CA ARG A 123 -8.26 -1.02 -3.40
C ARG A 123 -6.83 -0.87 -2.93
N SER A 124 -5.91 -1.08 -3.84
CA SER A 124 -4.48 -0.87 -3.60
C SER A 124 -3.94 0.10 -4.62
N VAL A 125 -3.05 0.98 -4.15
CA VAL A 125 -2.32 1.93 -4.97
C VAL A 125 -0.86 1.54 -4.90
N HIS A 126 -0.23 1.36 -6.06
CA HIS A 126 1.19 1.07 -6.17
C HIS A 126 1.83 2.14 -7.02
N VAL A 127 2.87 2.79 -6.51
CA VAL A 127 3.75 3.60 -7.33
C VAL A 127 4.94 2.72 -7.69
N LEU A 128 5.17 2.57 -8.99
CA LEU A 128 6.36 1.89 -9.49
C LEU A 128 7.30 2.93 -10.07
N SER A 129 8.59 2.71 -9.88
CA SER A 129 9.65 3.56 -10.42
C SER A 129 10.70 2.71 -11.12
N ARG A 130 11.25 3.24 -12.21
CA ARG A 130 12.39 2.67 -12.91
C ARG A 130 13.67 3.04 -12.15
N LEU A 131 14.45 2.04 -11.76
CA LEU A 131 15.77 2.23 -11.17
C LEU A 131 16.78 2.65 -12.23
N ALA A 132 17.96 3.13 -11.81
CA ALA A 132 19.08 3.43 -12.71
C ALA A 132 19.53 2.21 -13.55
N SER A 133 19.27 0.98 -13.07
CA SER A 133 19.50 -0.26 -13.81
C SER A 133 18.49 -0.52 -14.94
N GLY A 134 17.42 0.28 -15.04
CA GLY A 134 16.31 0.09 -15.95
C GLY A 134 15.20 -0.84 -15.41
N ALA A 135 15.40 -1.49 -14.26
CA ALA A 135 14.40 -2.35 -13.64
C ALA A 135 13.27 -1.54 -13.00
N TRP A 136 12.04 -2.01 -13.14
CA TRP A 136 10.88 -1.43 -12.45
C TRP A 136 10.72 -2.07 -11.06
N CYS A 137 10.41 -1.24 -10.07
CA CYS A 137 10.15 -1.70 -8.69
C CYS A 137 9.08 -0.82 -8.03
N ILE A 138 8.42 -1.36 -7.02
CA ILE A 138 7.43 -0.66 -6.20
C ILE A 138 8.18 0.22 -5.19
N THR A 139 7.96 1.53 -5.28
CA THR A 139 8.50 2.54 -4.35
C THR A 139 7.48 2.98 -3.31
N LEU A 140 6.19 2.83 -3.61
CA LEU A 140 5.12 3.05 -2.64
C LEU A 140 4.02 2.01 -2.83
N GLN A 141 3.52 1.46 -1.74
CA GLN A 141 2.32 0.63 -1.73
C GLN A 141 1.39 1.07 -0.61
N LEU A 142 0.13 1.31 -0.95
CA LEU A 142 -0.93 1.68 -0.03
C LEU A 142 -2.13 0.78 -0.23
N PHE A 143 -2.63 0.20 0.86
CA PHE A 143 -3.93 -0.44 0.88
C PHE A 143 -4.98 0.51 1.43
N HIS A 144 -6.07 0.68 0.68
CA HIS A 144 -7.26 1.38 1.15
C HIS A 144 -8.40 0.38 1.26
N SER A 145 -8.82 0.12 2.50
CA SER A 145 -10.11 -0.50 2.75
C SER A 145 -11.11 0.63 2.96
N PRO A 146 -12.15 0.77 2.12
CA PRO A 146 -13.22 1.71 2.44
C PRO A 146 -13.83 1.25 3.76
N LEU A 147 -13.67 2.06 4.80
CA LEU A 147 -14.44 1.90 6.03
C LEU A 147 -15.90 2.07 5.62
N ARG A 148 -16.62 0.97 5.44
CA ARG A 148 -18.08 1.03 5.46
C ARG A 148 -18.45 1.31 6.92
N ILE A 149 -18.72 2.57 7.22
CA ILE A 149 -19.56 2.90 8.38
C ILE A 149 -20.87 2.18 8.08
N SER A 150 -21.07 1.03 8.71
CA SER A 150 -22.34 0.34 8.62
C SER A 150 -23.35 1.28 9.25
N ASP A 151 -24.32 1.74 8.47
CA ASP A 151 -25.55 2.33 8.97
C ASP A 151 -26.29 1.24 9.76
N SER A 152 -25.80 0.95 10.97
CA SER A 152 -26.58 0.34 12.02
C SER A 152 -27.53 1.41 12.56
N VAL A 153 -28.46 1.88 11.72
CA VAL A 153 -29.62 2.62 12.22
C VAL A 153 -30.45 1.59 12.96
N HIS A 154 -30.15 1.44 14.25
CA HIS A 154 -31.15 1.01 15.19
C HIS A 154 -32.27 2.06 15.17
N THR A 155 -33.41 1.67 14.63
CA THR A 155 -34.71 2.20 15.04
C THR A 155 -34.86 1.97 16.54
N GLY A 156 -34.32 2.90 17.31
CA GLY A 156 -34.38 2.92 18.76
C GLY A 156 -33.94 4.32 19.21
N GLY A 157 -34.92 5.18 19.47
CA GLY A 157 -34.71 6.60 19.68
C GLY A 157 -33.65 6.92 20.74
N ALA A 158 -32.63 7.64 20.33
CA ALA A 158 -31.85 8.51 21.19
C ALA A 158 -31.43 9.73 20.36
N ALA A 159 -31.70 10.90 20.91
CA ALA A 159 -31.57 12.18 20.25
C ALA A 159 -30.16 12.43 19.69
N VAL A 160 -30.10 12.89 18.45
CA VAL A 160 -28.90 13.51 17.88
C VAL A 160 -28.66 14.82 18.64
N GLN A 161 -27.75 14.83 19.62
CA GLN A 161 -27.13 16.07 20.03
C GLN A 161 -26.23 16.53 18.89
N ARG A 162 -26.68 17.56 18.16
CA ARG A 162 -25.81 18.36 17.30
C ARG A 162 -24.70 18.92 18.19
N LEU A 163 -23.47 18.45 17.98
CA LEU A 163 -22.30 19.11 18.53
C LEU A 163 -22.19 20.49 17.87
N SER A 164 -22.31 21.55 18.66
CA SER A 164 -22.06 22.92 18.21
C SER A 164 -20.61 23.08 17.73
N PRO A 165 -20.34 23.97 16.76
CA PRO A 165 -19.00 24.23 16.22
C PRO A 165 -17.96 24.64 17.28
N ASP A 166 -18.38 25.09 18.46
CA ASP A 166 -17.51 25.53 19.54
C ASP A 166 -16.80 24.38 20.30
N ALA A 167 -17.18 23.12 20.08
CA ALA A 167 -16.53 21.98 20.74
C ALA A 167 -15.17 21.58 20.11
N LEU A 168 -14.78 22.17 18.98
CA LEU A 168 -13.52 21.88 18.27
C LEU A 168 -12.29 22.63 18.83
N SER A 169 -12.43 23.44 19.88
CA SER A 169 -11.31 24.24 20.44
C SER A 169 -10.64 23.63 21.68
N ALA A 170 -11.17 22.56 22.27
CA ALA A 170 -10.74 22.10 23.60
C ALA A 170 -9.79 20.88 23.65
N ASN A 171 -9.42 20.26 22.53
CA ASN A 171 -8.48 19.12 22.54
C ASN A 171 -7.19 19.45 21.79
N ARG A 172 -6.31 20.18 22.46
CA ARG A 172 -4.88 20.28 22.11
C ARG A 172 -4.17 19.08 22.75
N PRO A 173 -3.61 18.12 22.00
CA PRO A 173 -2.70 17.16 22.58
C PRO A 173 -1.42 17.90 23.00
N GLU A 174 -1.04 17.77 24.27
CA GLU A 174 0.24 18.25 24.77
C GLU A 174 1.37 17.65 23.93
N LEU A 175 2.11 18.55 23.28
CA LEU A 175 3.37 18.24 22.61
C LEU A 175 4.33 17.67 23.65
N LEU A 176 4.75 16.44 23.38
CA LEU A 176 5.84 15.74 24.06
C LEU A 176 7.03 16.69 24.23
N SER A 177 7.29 17.04 25.48
CA SER A 177 8.50 17.72 25.92
C SER A 177 9.67 16.75 25.86
N GLY A 178 10.29 16.65 24.69
CA GLY A 178 11.61 16.03 24.51
C GLY A 178 12.71 17.10 24.51
N PRO A 179 13.94 16.76 24.92
CA PRO A 179 15.04 17.72 24.98
C PRO A 179 15.36 18.27 23.58
N ARG A 180 15.39 19.61 23.47
CA ARG A 180 15.86 20.32 22.28
C ARG A 180 17.36 20.10 22.13
N ILE A 181 17.77 19.41 21.05
CA ILE A 181 19.16 19.41 20.60
C ILE A 181 19.38 20.76 19.94
N ASP A 182 20.20 21.58 20.57
CA ASP A 182 20.68 22.85 20.02
C ASP A 182 21.80 22.55 19.01
N LEU A 183 21.57 22.87 17.74
CA LEU A 183 22.53 22.70 16.65
C LEU A 183 23.26 24.01 16.32
N SER A 184 23.34 24.96 17.25
CA SER A 184 24.02 26.24 17.05
C SER A 184 25.40 26.35 17.71
N ASP A 185 26.21 25.28 17.64
CA ASP A 185 27.63 25.37 18.01
C ASP A 185 28.52 24.56 17.05
N SER A 186 28.63 25.06 15.82
CA SER A 186 29.74 24.71 14.91
C SER A 186 30.66 25.91 14.81
N ARG A 187 31.41 26.17 15.88
CA ARG A 187 32.54 27.11 15.85
C ARG A 187 33.68 26.50 15.04
N SER A 188 34.13 27.33 14.09
CA SER A 188 35.40 27.30 13.37
C SER A 188 36.55 26.61 14.11
N VAL A 189 37.09 25.55 13.50
CA VAL A 189 38.44 25.09 13.82
C VAL A 189 39.41 25.96 13.05
N ASP A 190 40.23 26.65 13.82
CA ASP A 190 41.31 27.54 13.46
C ASP A 190 42.40 26.78 12.68
N GLU A 191 42.84 27.37 11.57
CA GLU A 191 44.14 27.09 10.96
C GLU A 191 45.21 27.68 11.88
N SER A 192 46.17 26.86 12.33
CA SER A 192 47.49 27.35 12.74
C SER A 192 48.53 26.22 12.74
N ASP A 193 49.48 26.42 11.82
CA ASP A 193 50.88 26.01 11.77
C ASP A 193 51.48 25.16 12.91
N GLY A 194 52.20 24.12 12.46
CA GLY A 194 53.18 23.34 13.21
C GLY A 194 53.82 22.27 12.32
#